data_AF-A0A7S4HZ47-F1
#
_entry.id   AF-A0A7S4HZ47-F1
#
_cell.length_a   1.000
_cell.length_b   1.000
_cell.length_c   1.000
_cell.angle_alpha   90.00
_cell.angle_beta   90.00
_cell.angle_gamma   90.00
#
_symmetry.space_group_name_H-M   'P 1'
#
loop_
_entity.id
_entity.type
_entity.pdbx_description
1 polymer ?
#
loop_
_entity_poly.entity_id
_entity_poly.type
_entity_poly.pdbx_seq_one_letter_code
_entity_poly.pdbx_strand_id
1 'polypeptide(L)'
;EAHKKVWKEIRGCESEECGQNQPSVEQRMFTASQTFIEVRDALDLDERPFIHELFAAGQKLLNTDAFSDAISYLDIEQSSHAPVYAYLDCFKTFYLYVMLTDVFGFSDNSNQIWFSDRVYFHNTPLTWQLGAMTYQVDHLAL
;
A
#
# COMPACT_ATOMS: atom_id res chain seq x y z
N GLU A 1 12.26 16.56 -6.13
CA GLU A 1 13.56 16.92 -5.51
C GLU A 1 13.45 17.42 -4.08
N ALA A 2 12.55 18.37 -3.76
CA ALA A 2 12.38 18.87 -2.38
C ALA A 2 12.03 17.78 -1.34
N HIS A 3 11.21 16.79 -1.71
CA HIS A 3 10.84 15.67 -0.82
C HIS A 3 12.03 14.76 -0.46
N LYS A 4 12.98 14.54 -1.37
CA LYS A 4 14.15 13.67 -1.11
C LYS A 4 15.09 14.28 -0.07
N LYS A 5 15.11 15.61 0.06
CA LYS A 5 15.95 16.33 1.02
C LYS A 5 15.44 16.18 2.46
N VAL A 6 14.13 16.29 2.67
CA VAL A 6 13.50 16.15 4.00
C VAL A 6 13.69 14.73 4.55
N TRP A 7 13.58 13.70 3.70
CA TRP A 7 13.77 12.32 4.12
C TRP A 7 15.22 11.95 4.48
N LYS A 8 16.21 12.58 3.84
CA LYS A 8 17.63 12.43 4.23
C LYS A 8 17.90 12.95 5.64
N GLU A 9 17.29 14.07 6.00
CA GLU A 9 17.43 14.68 7.33
C GLU A 9 16.71 13.85 8.42
N ILE A 10 15.55 13.25 8.13
CA ILE A 10 14.79 12.43 9.09
C ILE A 10 15.42 11.05 9.31
N ARG A 11 16.06 10.44 8.30
CA ARG A 11 16.68 9.10 8.42
C ARG A 11 18.03 9.09 9.14
N GLY A 12 18.59 10.26 9.48
CA GLY A 12 19.90 10.34 10.15
C GLY A 12 21.01 9.63 9.36
N CYS A 13 20.98 9.72 8.03
CA CYS A 13 21.85 8.93 7.17
C CYS A 13 22.53 9.82 6.14
N GLU A 14 23.81 10.12 6.40
CA GLU A 14 24.64 11.01 5.59
C GLU A 14 25.42 10.28 4.48
N SER A 15 25.34 8.94 4.37
CA SER A 15 26.04 8.16 3.34
C SER A 15 25.10 7.55 2.30
N GLU A 16 25.62 7.35 1.08
CA GLU A 16 24.95 6.65 -0.04
C GLU A 16 24.61 5.17 0.27
N GLU A 17 25.07 4.64 1.40
CA GLU A 17 24.92 3.24 1.81
C GLU A 17 23.62 2.96 2.57
N CYS A 18 22.79 3.98 2.84
CA CYS A 18 21.56 3.80 3.61
C CYS A 18 20.45 2.99 2.88
N GLY A 19 20.72 2.52 1.66
CA GLY A 19 19.93 1.51 0.95
C GLY A 19 20.68 0.20 0.65
N GLN A 20 21.99 0.09 0.96
CA GLN A 20 22.82 -1.04 0.53
C GLN A 20 22.63 -2.33 1.36
N ASN A 21 22.04 -2.24 2.56
CA ASN A 21 21.71 -3.41 3.38
C ASN A 21 20.24 -3.85 3.28
N GLN A 22 19.42 -3.21 2.45
CA GLN A 22 18.08 -3.72 2.18
C GLN A 22 18.18 -4.85 1.15
N PRO A 23 17.56 -6.02 1.39
CA PRO A 23 17.46 -7.05 0.38
C PRO A 23 16.83 -6.46 -0.87
N SER A 24 17.46 -6.64 -2.03
CA SER A 24 16.89 -6.14 -3.28
C SER A 24 15.46 -6.65 -3.46
N VAL A 25 14.55 -5.73 -3.75
CA VAL A 25 13.16 -6.03 -4.13
C VAL A 25 13.06 -6.45 -5.60
N GLU A 26 14.13 -6.27 -6.38
CA GLU A 26 14.18 -6.66 -7.77
C GLU A 26 13.96 -8.18 -7.89
N GLN A 27 13.07 -8.57 -8.81
CA GLN A 27 12.73 -9.97 -9.13
C GLN A 27 11.98 -10.75 -8.03
N ARG A 28 11.51 -10.10 -6.97
CA ARG A 28 10.65 -10.71 -5.95
C ARG A 28 9.18 -10.34 -6.18
N MET A 29 8.30 -11.23 -5.75
CA MET A 29 6.86 -10.99 -5.68
C MET A 29 6.46 -10.82 -4.21
N PHE A 30 5.62 -9.83 -3.95
CA PHE A 30 5.15 -9.50 -2.61
C PHE A 30 3.63 -9.58 -2.56
N THR A 31 3.09 -9.87 -1.38
CA THR A 31 1.67 -9.77 -1.11
C THR A 31 1.44 -8.73 -0.02
N ALA A 32 0.49 -7.84 -0.24
CA ALA A 32 0.10 -6.80 0.68
C ALA A 32 -1.40 -6.95 1.01
N SER A 33 -1.76 -6.81 2.29
CA SER A 33 -3.12 -7.05 2.78
C SER A 33 -3.65 -5.83 3.55
N GLN A 34 -4.88 -5.94 4.08
CA GLN A 34 -5.53 -4.90 4.91
C GLN A 34 -5.65 -3.56 4.18
N THR A 35 -4.97 -2.51 4.67
CA THR A 35 -5.05 -1.15 4.11
C THR A 35 -4.76 -1.09 2.61
N PHE A 36 -3.90 -1.97 2.09
CA PHE A 36 -3.65 -2.05 0.64
C PHE A 36 -4.88 -2.49 -0.15
N ILE A 37 -5.64 -3.45 0.39
CA ILE A 37 -6.88 -3.94 -0.21
C ILE A 37 -7.96 -2.88 -0.09
N GLU A 38 -8.09 -2.24 1.08
CA GLU A 38 -9.04 -1.14 1.28
C GLU A 38 -8.84 -0.03 0.24
N VAL A 39 -7.58 0.39 0.02
CA VAL A 39 -7.25 1.44 -0.96
C VAL A 39 -7.49 0.96 -2.39
N ARG A 40 -7.16 -0.29 -2.71
CA ARG A 40 -7.46 -0.88 -4.03
C ARG A 40 -8.95 -0.84 -4.32
N ASP A 41 -9.76 -1.35 -3.40
CA ASP A 41 -11.20 -1.47 -3.57
C ASP A 41 -11.84 -0.08 -3.66
N ALA A 42 -11.41 0.85 -2.81
CA ALA A 42 -11.90 2.23 -2.82
C ALA A 42 -11.57 2.97 -4.13
N LEU A 43 -10.44 2.65 -4.76
CA LEU A 43 -9.98 3.31 -5.98
C LEU A 43 -10.31 2.55 -7.27
N ASP A 44 -10.99 1.40 -7.17
CA ASP A 44 -11.25 0.46 -8.28
C ASP A 44 -9.97 0.09 -9.06
N LEU A 45 -8.91 -0.26 -8.32
CA LEU A 45 -7.64 -0.69 -8.89
C LEU A 45 -7.62 -2.21 -9.11
N ASP A 46 -6.85 -2.66 -10.11
CA ASP A 46 -6.53 -4.07 -10.28
C ASP A 46 -5.86 -4.65 -9.02
N GLU A 47 -5.92 -5.98 -8.84
CA GLU A 47 -5.25 -6.63 -7.71
C GLU A 47 -3.72 -6.43 -7.72
N ARG A 48 -3.15 -6.16 -8.89
CA ARG A 48 -1.72 -5.90 -9.09
C ARG A 48 -1.51 -4.58 -9.83
N PRO A 49 -1.87 -3.45 -9.23
CA PRO A 49 -1.73 -2.17 -9.90
C PRO A 49 -0.23 -1.86 -10.05
N PHE A 50 0.11 -1.14 -11.12
CA PHE A 50 1.40 -0.47 -11.16
C PHE A 50 1.41 0.67 -10.12
N ILE A 51 2.57 0.94 -9.52
CA ILE A 51 2.67 1.99 -8.49
C ILE A 51 2.27 3.38 -9.03
N HIS A 52 2.51 3.67 -10.30
CA HIS A 52 2.03 4.92 -10.91
C HIS A 52 0.49 5.00 -11.04
N GLU A 53 -0.21 3.87 -11.17
CA GLU A 53 -1.69 3.85 -11.21
C GLU A 53 -2.28 4.21 -9.85
N LEU A 54 -1.67 3.72 -8.77
CA LEU A 54 -2.01 4.13 -7.41
C LEU A 54 -1.85 5.64 -7.21
N PHE A 55 -0.75 6.21 -7.70
CA PHE A 55 -0.50 7.65 -7.63
C PHE A 55 -1.50 8.45 -8.47
N ALA A 56 -1.79 8.02 -9.70
CA ALA A 56 -2.74 8.68 -10.60
C ALA A 56 -4.17 8.65 -10.02
N ALA A 57 -4.59 7.53 -9.43
CA ALA A 57 -5.87 7.41 -8.76
C ALA A 57 -5.96 8.33 -7.53
N GLY A 58 -4.89 8.42 -6.73
CA GLY A 58 -4.81 9.38 -5.62
C GLY A 58 -4.86 10.84 -6.07
N GLN A 59 -4.23 11.19 -7.20
CA GLN A 59 -4.31 12.54 -7.76
C GLN A 59 -5.71 12.87 -8.26
N LYS A 60 -6.42 11.90 -8.84
CA LYS A 60 -7.81 12.07 -9.27
C LYS A 60 -8.72 12.40 -8.08
N LEU A 61 -8.52 11.75 -6.93
CA LEU A 61 -9.20 12.09 -5.68
C LEU A 61 -8.91 13.50 -5.15
N LEU A 62 -7.67 13.99 -5.33
CA LEU A 62 -7.32 15.35 -4.91
C LEU A 62 -7.89 16.43 -5.82
N ASN A 63 -8.05 16.13 -7.11
CA ASN A 63 -8.46 17.08 -8.14
C ASN A 63 -9.97 17.08 -8.40
N THR A 64 -10.77 16.35 -7.62
CA THR A 64 -12.22 16.51 -7.64
C THR A 64 -12.59 17.83 -6.95
N ASP A 65 -12.94 18.83 -7.76
CA ASP A 65 -13.29 20.21 -7.33
C ASP A 65 -14.46 20.27 -6.34
N ALA A 66 -15.34 19.26 -6.36
CA ALA A 66 -16.40 19.10 -5.40
C ALA A 66 -16.21 17.82 -4.60
N PHE A 67 -16.22 17.97 -3.28
CA PHE A 67 -16.18 16.87 -2.32
C PHE A 67 -17.32 15.84 -2.46
N SER A 68 -18.46 16.26 -3.04
CA SER A 68 -19.53 15.36 -3.46
C SER A 68 -19.05 14.32 -4.48
N ASP A 69 -18.13 14.72 -5.35
CA ASP A 69 -17.66 13.90 -6.45
C ASP A 69 -16.65 12.88 -5.95
N ALA A 70 -15.87 13.21 -4.90
CA ALA A 70 -15.03 12.25 -4.20
C ALA A 70 -15.86 11.19 -3.45
N ILE A 71 -16.96 11.59 -2.80
CA ILE A 71 -17.89 10.65 -2.14
C ILE A 71 -18.55 9.73 -3.17
N SER A 72 -18.99 10.27 -4.31
CA SER A 72 -19.56 9.48 -5.41
C SER A 72 -18.52 8.61 -6.12
N TYR A 73 -17.27 9.05 -6.21
CA TYR A 73 -16.18 8.29 -6.83
C TYR A 73 -15.77 7.08 -5.98
N LEU A 74 -15.76 7.24 -4.65
CA LEU A 74 -15.40 6.19 -3.69
C LEU A 74 -16.58 5.29 -3.30
N ASP A 75 -17.76 5.48 -3.90
CA ASP A 75 -19.01 4.78 -3.55
C ASP A 75 -19.33 4.76 -2.04
N ILE A 76 -18.99 5.85 -1.34
CA ILE A 76 -19.23 5.96 0.11
C ILE A 76 -20.70 6.34 0.34
N GLU A 77 -21.43 5.52 1.09
CA GLU A 77 -22.80 5.86 1.50
C GLU A 77 -22.84 7.27 2.12
N GLN A 78 -23.74 8.12 1.63
CA GLN A 78 -23.93 9.48 2.12
C GLN A 78 -24.31 9.46 3.61
N SER A 79 -23.30 9.57 4.46
CA SER A 79 -23.39 9.63 5.90
C SER A 79 -22.64 10.87 6.41
N SER A 80 -22.88 11.26 7.65
CA SER A 80 -22.13 12.36 8.29
C SER A 80 -20.61 12.09 8.39
N HIS A 81 -20.18 10.85 8.17
CA HIS A 81 -18.78 10.42 8.23
C HIS A 81 -18.14 10.23 6.85
N ALA A 82 -18.91 10.24 5.76
CA ALA A 82 -18.39 10.18 4.39
C ALA A 82 -17.24 11.17 4.13
N PRO A 83 -17.31 12.40 4.67
CA PRO A 83 -16.16 13.29 4.73
C PRO A 83 -14.84 12.70 5.19
N VAL A 84 -14.88 12.08 6.35
CA VAL A 84 -13.69 11.61 7.05
C VAL A 84 -13.11 10.43 6.30
N TYR A 85 -13.96 9.56 5.75
CA TYR A 85 -13.54 8.42 4.94
C TYR A 85 -12.85 8.85 3.65
N ALA A 86 -13.41 9.81 2.90
CA ALA A 86 -12.78 10.30 1.67
C ALA A 86 -11.39 10.93 1.92
N TYR A 87 -11.24 11.73 2.98
CA TYR A 87 -9.92 12.27 3.36
C TYR A 87 -8.95 11.19 3.82
N LEU A 88 -9.42 10.20 4.58
CA LEU A 88 -8.60 9.09 5.03
C LEU A 88 -8.11 8.23 3.86
N ASP A 89 -8.96 7.96 2.86
CA ASP A 89 -8.57 7.16 1.70
C ASP A 89 -7.59 7.90 0.79
N CYS A 90 -7.77 9.21 0.63
CA CYS A 90 -6.76 10.06 -0.01
C CYS A 90 -5.42 9.99 0.75
N PHE A 91 -5.43 10.16 2.07
CA PHE A 91 -4.22 10.07 2.90
C PHE A 91 -3.55 8.69 2.78
N LYS A 92 -4.31 7.61 2.93
CA LYS A 92 -3.82 6.23 2.80
C LYS A 92 -3.16 6.01 1.45
N THR A 93 -3.77 6.49 0.37
CA THR A 93 -3.24 6.34 -1.00
C THR A 93 -1.83 6.93 -1.14
N PHE A 94 -1.64 8.18 -0.75
CA PHE A 94 -0.32 8.83 -0.82
C PHE A 94 0.67 8.25 0.18
N TYR A 95 0.20 7.87 1.37
CA TYR A 95 1.02 7.18 2.36
C TYR A 95 1.58 5.86 1.81
N LEU A 96 0.72 5.03 1.19
CA LEU A 96 1.14 3.77 0.56
C LEU A 96 2.11 4.03 -0.59
N TYR A 97 1.83 5.00 -1.47
CA TYR A 97 2.74 5.36 -2.55
C TYR A 97 4.14 5.74 -2.05
N VAL A 98 4.23 6.63 -1.05
CA VAL A 98 5.52 7.06 -0.46
C VAL A 98 6.22 5.90 0.22
N MET A 99 5.48 5.06 0.93
CA MET A 99 6.06 3.89 1.60
C MET A 99 6.62 2.88 0.59
N LEU A 100 5.91 2.61 -0.52
CA LEU A 100 6.40 1.70 -1.56
C LEU A 100 7.62 2.27 -2.29
N THR A 101 7.59 3.54 -2.69
CA THR A 101 8.66 4.16 -3.49
C THR A 101 9.86 4.57 -2.65
N ASP A 102 9.64 5.39 -1.62
CA ASP A 102 10.72 5.99 -0.85
C ASP A 102 11.25 5.08 0.26
N VAL A 103 10.39 4.24 0.88
CA VAL A 103 10.80 3.37 2.01
C VAL A 103 11.26 2.01 1.54
N PHE A 104 10.50 1.36 0.65
CA PHE A 104 10.84 0.03 0.13
C PHE A 104 11.58 0.03 -1.21
N GLY A 105 11.71 1.19 -1.87
CA GLY A 105 12.53 1.32 -3.07
C GLY A 105 11.92 0.71 -4.33
N PHE A 106 10.60 0.51 -4.38
CA PHE A 106 9.93 0.07 -5.60
C PHE A 106 9.92 1.19 -6.64
N SER A 107 10.07 0.83 -7.92
CA SER A 107 9.92 1.79 -9.03
C SER A 107 8.44 2.04 -9.34
N ASP A 108 8.13 3.22 -9.91
CA ASP A 108 6.77 3.58 -10.33
C ASP A 108 6.16 2.59 -11.34
N ASN A 109 7.01 1.87 -12.08
CA ASN A 109 6.61 0.83 -13.04
C ASN A 109 6.61 -0.58 -12.45
N SER A 110 6.77 -0.73 -11.13
CA SER A 110 6.65 -2.02 -10.48
C SER A 110 5.19 -2.42 -10.31
N ASN A 111 4.88 -3.67 -10.68
CA ASN A 111 3.62 -4.38 -10.39
C ASN A 111 3.88 -5.66 -9.58
N GLN A 112 4.98 -5.67 -8.82
CA GLN A 112 5.47 -6.84 -8.08
C GLN A 112 4.67 -7.13 -6.81
N ILE A 113 3.76 -6.24 -6.43
CA ILE A 113 2.99 -6.31 -5.19
C ILE A 113 1.57 -6.69 -5.55
N TRP A 114 1.09 -7.78 -4.96
CA TRP A 114 -0.26 -8.27 -5.12
C TRP A 114 -1.09 -7.91 -3.90
N PHE A 115 -2.14 -7.12 -4.10
CA PHE A 115 -2.98 -6.63 -3.03
C PHE A 115 -4.08 -7.67 -2.80
N SER A 116 -3.90 -8.52 -1.80
CA SER A 116 -4.77 -9.68 -1.56
C SER A 116 -4.74 -10.10 -0.09
N ASP A 117 -5.90 -10.54 0.41
CA ASP A 117 -6.07 -11.17 1.72
C ASP A 117 -5.91 -12.68 1.63
N ARG A 118 -5.52 -13.22 0.47
CA ARG A 118 -5.48 -14.66 0.21
C ARG A 118 -4.15 -15.07 -0.40
N VAL A 119 -3.70 -16.27 -0.04
CA VAL A 119 -2.55 -16.91 -0.69
C VAL A 119 -2.94 -17.36 -2.10
N TYR A 120 -2.16 -16.97 -3.11
CA TYR A 120 -2.43 -17.15 -4.56
C TYR A 120 -2.87 -18.56 -4.92
N PHE A 121 -2.21 -19.57 -4.36
CA PHE A 121 -2.38 -20.95 -4.78
C PHE A 121 -3.50 -21.71 -4.06
N HIS A 122 -4.00 -21.21 -2.92
CA HIS A 122 -4.86 -22.00 -2.02
C HIS A 122 -6.12 -21.28 -1.55
N ASN A 123 -6.40 -20.07 -2.04
CA ASN A 123 -7.57 -19.28 -1.65
C ASN A 123 -7.72 -19.17 -0.11
N THR A 124 -6.61 -19.26 0.61
CA THR A 124 -6.55 -19.35 2.08
C THR A 124 -6.27 -17.95 2.63
N PRO A 125 -7.01 -17.48 3.64
CA PRO A 125 -6.76 -16.19 4.25
C PRO A 125 -5.32 -16.02 4.74
N LEU A 126 -4.68 -14.95 4.30
CA LEU A 126 -3.38 -14.48 4.78
C LEU A 126 -3.56 -13.90 6.17
N THR A 127 -3.26 -14.70 7.18
CA THR A 127 -3.31 -14.26 8.58
C THR A 127 -1.99 -14.59 9.25
N TRP A 128 -1.44 -13.63 9.98
CA TRP A 128 -0.24 -13.88 10.78
C TRP A 128 -0.52 -14.93 11.87
N GLN A 129 -1.78 -15.00 12.33
CA GLN A 129 -2.26 -15.97 13.31
C GLN A 129 -2.09 -17.40 12.81
N LEU A 130 -2.40 -17.67 11.53
CA LEU A 130 -2.20 -19.00 10.95
C LEU A 130 -0.71 -19.40 10.97
N GLY A 131 0.18 -18.47 10.59
CA GLY A 131 1.62 -18.70 10.67
C GLY A 131 2.11 -18.96 12.11
N ALA A 132 1.59 -18.19 13.08
CA ALA A 132 1.91 -18.39 14.50
C ALA A 132 1.42 -19.75 15.02
N MET A 133 0.21 -20.17 14.64
CA MET A 133 -0.33 -21.49 14.99
C MET A 133 0.50 -22.62 14.38
N THR A 134 0.84 -22.55 13.09
CA THR A 134 1.70 -23.55 12.44
C THR A 134 3.05 -23.63 13.14
N TYR A 135 3.70 -22.50 13.40
CA TYR A 135 4.96 -22.46 14.12
C TYR A 135 4.88 -23.16 15.50
N GLN A 136 3.81 -22.88 16.26
CA GLN A 136 3.59 -23.49 17.57
C GLN A 136 3.33 -25.00 17.49
N VAL A 137 2.53 -25.46 16.53
CA VAL A 137 2.24 -26.88 16.33
C VAL A 137 3.49 -27.64 15.90
N ASP A 138 4.29 -27.08 14.99
CA ASP A 138 5.54 -27.69 14.50
C ASP A 138 6.57 -27.82 15.66
N HIS A 139 6.60 -26.84 16.58
CA HIS A 139 7.44 -26.89 17.78
C HIS A 139 6.93 -27.86 18.86
N LEU A 140 5.66 -28.27 18.79
CA LEU A 140 5.08 -29.27 19.67
C LEU A 140 5.25 -30.71 19.14
N ALA A 141 5.78 -30.88 17.92
CA ALA A 141 6.02 -32.18 17.26
C ALA A 141 4.81 -33.14 17.31
N LEU A 142 3.60 -32.59 17.10
CA LEU A 142 2.36 -33.35 16.98
C LEU A 142 2.15 -33.91 15.58
#